data_AF-F3CDN6-F1
#
_entry.id   AF-F3CDN6-F1
#
_cell.length_a   1.000
_cell.length_b   1.000
_cell.length_c   1.000
_cell.angle_alpha   90.00
_cell.angle_beta   90.00
_cell.angle_gamma   90.00
#
_symmetry.space_group_name_H-M   'P 1'
#
loop_
_entity.id
_entity.type
_entity.pdbx_description
1 polymer ?
#
loop_
_entity_poly.entity_id
_entity_poly.type
_entity_poly.pdbx_seq_one_letter_code
_entity_poly.pdbx_strand_id
1 'polypeptide(L)'
;ADGLLIGRAAQGRPWIFREIEHFLRTGEKLPAPQSSEVERILLEHLAALHVFYGDVMGVRIARKHVSWYLATLPGAREFRAHFNRLEDTEAQCANVREFFSQGCKGPDNENDKEVAA
;
A
#
# COMPACT_ATOMS: atom_id res chain seq x y z
N ALA A 1 -7.45 -29.44 9.62
CA ALA A 1 -6.40 -28.89 8.73
C ALA A 1 -5.46 -28.09 9.61
N ASP A 2 -4.17 -28.32 9.47
CA ASP A 2 -3.13 -27.77 10.38
C ASP A 2 -2.58 -26.43 9.90
N GLY A 3 -3.02 -25.96 8.73
CA GLY A 3 -2.58 -24.70 8.15
C GLY A 3 -3.51 -24.20 7.04
N LEU A 4 -3.26 -22.96 6.62
CA LEU A 4 -4.00 -22.23 5.59
C LEU A 4 -3.03 -21.51 4.65
N LEU A 5 -3.38 -21.45 3.36
CA LEU A 5 -2.61 -20.75 2.32
C LEU A 5 -3.34 -19.49 1.90
N ILE A 6 -2.65 -18.35 1.97
CA ILE A 6 -3.16 -17.05 1.51
C ILE A 6 -2.44 -16.66 0.23
N GLY A 7 -3.18 -16.62 -0.89
CA GLY A 7 -2.67 -16.18 -2.18
C GLY A 7 -2.98 -14.72 -2.47
N ARG A 8 -4.00 -14.49 -3.30
CA ARG A 8 -4.38 -13.16 -3.83
C ARG A 8 -4.58 -12.09 -2.74
N ALA A 9 -5.11 -12.46 -1.57
CA ALA A 9 -5.39 -11.50 -0.51
C ALA A 9 -4.12 -10.86 0.11
N ALA A 10 -2.94 -11.48 -0.05
CA ALA A 10 -1.67 -10.93 0.40
C ALA A 10 -1.03 -9.97 -0.63
N GLN A 11 -1.52 -9.92 -1.86
CA GLN A 11 -0.99 -9.01 -2.89
C GLN A 11 -1.31 -7.56 -2.52
N GLY A 12 -0.27 -6.76 -2.28
CA GLY A 12 -0.41 -5.36 -1.84
C GLY A 12 -0.84 -5.18 -0.38
N ARG A 13 -0.96 -6.27 0.38
CA ARG A 13 -1.39 -6.25 1.80
C ARG A 13 -0.57 -7.27 2.61
N PRO A 14 0.75 -7.14 2.71
CA PRO A 14 1.58 -8.11 3.44
C PRO A 14 1.23 -8.20 4.94
N TRP A 15 0.60 -7.17 5.51
CA TRP A 15 0.13 -7.17 6.90
C TRP A 15 -1.08 -8.08 7.15
N ILE A 16 -1.70 -8.68 6.12
CA ILE A 16 -2.83 -9.61 6.31
C ILE A 16 -2.46 -10.79 7.23
N PHE A 17 -1.20 -11.22 7.25
CA PHE A 17 -0.77 -12.32 8.13
C PHE A 17 -0.84 -11.96 9.61
N ARG A 18 -0.42 -10.74 9.99
CA ARG A 18 -0.56 -10.26 11.38
C ARG A 18 -2.02 -10.04 11.77
N GLU A 19 -2.86 -9.62 10.83
CA GLU A 19 -4.31 -9.46 11.06
C GLU A 19 -4.97 -10.82 11.35
N ILE A 20 -4.66 -11.83 10.53
CA ILE A 20 -5.17 -13.20 10.70
C ILE A 20 -4.67 -13.79 12.02
N GLU A 21 -3.36 -13.70 12.29
CA GLU A 21 -2.77 -14.22 13.53
C GLU A 21 -3.42 -13.57 14.76
N HIS A 22 -3.59 -12.24 14.76
CA HIS A 22 -4.22 -11.52 15.86
C HIS A 22 -5.66 -11.99 16.09
N PHE A 23 -6.45 -12.13 15.01
CA PHE A 23 -7.83 -12.60 15.10
C PHE A 23 -7.92 -14.03 15.62
N LEU A 24 -7.06 -14.94 15.14
CA LEU A 24 -7.03 -16.33 15.60
C LEU A 24 -6.67 -16.44 17.09
N ARG A 25 -5.84 -15.53 17.62
CA ARG A 25 -5.41 -15.52 19.02
C ARG A 25 -6.39 -14.87 19.97
N THR A 26 -7.06 -13.80 19.54
CA THR A 26 -7.83 -12.91 20.43
C THR A 26 -9.34 -12.96 20.17
N GLY A 27 -9.76 -13.40 18.98
CA GLY A 27 -11.13 -13.25 18.49
C GLY A 27 -11.47 -11.82 18.02
N GLU A 28 -10.53 -10.88 18.11
CA GLU A 28 -10.75 -9.46 17.78
C GLU A 28 -10.06 -9.09 16.46
N LYS A 29 -10.62 -8.11 15.75
CA LYS A 29 -10.03 -7.61 14.50
C LYS A 29 -8.99 -6.55 14.82
N LEU A 30 -7.77 -6.76 14.32
CA LEU A 30 -6.74 -5.73 14.37
C LEU A 30 -7.14 -4.55 13.46
N PRO A 31 -6.97 -3.29 13.89
CA PRO A 31 -7.18 -2.16 13.01
C PRO A 31 -6.24 -2.21 11.80
N ALA A 32 -6.72 -1.69 10.67
CA ALA A 32 -5.91 -1.54 9.47
C ALA A 32 -4.67 -0.64 9.77
N PRO A 33 -3.54 -0.88 9.09
CA PRO A 33 -2.37 0.00 9.21
C PRO A 33 -2.73 1.44 8.86
N GLN A 34 -2.12 2.38 9.57
CA GLN A 34 -2.18 3.79 9.22
C GLN A 34 -1.50 4.02 7.85
N SER A 35 -1.89 5.07 7.14
CA SER A 35 -1.31 5.40 5.83
C SER A 35 0.22 5.52 5.88
N SER A 36 0.77 6.08 6.96
CA SER A 36 2.22 6.18 7.17
C SER A 36 2.92 4.82 7.33
N GLU A 37 2.23 3.84 7.93
CA GLU A 37 2.74 2.48 8.00
C GLU A 37 2.70 1.79 6.64
N VAL A 38 1.63 2.00 5.87
CA VAL A 38 1.52 1.48 4.49
C VAL A 38 2.62 2.07 3.60
N GLU A 39 2.85 3.39 3.68
CA GLU A 39 3.92 4.08 2.96
C GLU A 39 5.28 3.47 3.29
N ARG A 40 5.60 3.32 4.58
CA ARG A 40 6.87 2.75 5.03
C ARG A 40 7.08 1.33 4.50
N ILE A 41 6.06 0.45 4.64
CA ILE A 41 6.12 -0.93 4.14
C ILE A 41 6.33 -0.96 2.63
N LEU A 42 5.65 -0.08 1.89
CA LEU A 42 5.79 0.00 0.44
C LEU A 42 7.19 0.45 0.03
N LEU A 43 7.75 1.47 0.68
CA LEU A 43 9.11 1.97 0.41
C LEU A 43 10.18 0.91 0.75
N GLU A 44 10.04 0.21 1.88
CA GLU A 44 10.91 -0.92 2.24
C GLU A 44 10.86 -2.02 1.17
N HIS A 45 9.67 -2.34 0.67
CA HIS A 45 9.50 -3.34 -0.37
C HIS A 45 10.07 -2.89 -1.71
N LEU A 46 9.93 -1.62 -2.08
CA LEU A 46 10.57 -1.07 -3.27
C LEU A 46 12.08 -1.18 -3.19
N ALA A 47 12.68 -0.75 -2.08
CA ALA A 47 14.12 -0.85 -1.87
C ALA A 47 14.60 -2.30 -1.98
N ALA A 48 13.86 -3.26 -1.41
CA ALA A 48 14.19 -4.68 -1.53
C ALA A 48 14.12 -5.18 -2.98
N LEU A 49 13.12 -4.75 -3.76
CA LEU A 49 13.01 -5.10 -5.18
C LEU A 49 14.16 -4.50 -6.01
N HIS A 50 14.52 -3.24 -5.74
CA HIS A 50 15.63 -2.56 -6.40
C HIS A 50 16.96 -3.25 -6.12
N VAL A 51 17.23 -3.61 -4.87
CA VAL A 51 18.45 -4.33 -4.48
C VAL A 51 18.49 -5.73 -5.09
N PHE A 52 17.38 -6.47 -5.06
CA PHE A 52 17.36 -7.87 -5.48
C PHE A 52 17.41 -8.04 -7.01
N TYR A 53 16.69 -7.20 -7.76
CA TYR A 53 16.60 -7.31 -9.21
C TYR A 53 17.53 -6.32 -9.95
N GLY A 54 18.21 -5.43 -9.24
CA GLY A 54 18.98 -4.32 -9.81
C GLY A 54 18.09 -3.21 -10.38
N ASP A 55 18.69 -2.11 -10.81
CA ASP A 55 17.95 -0.88 -11.13
C ASP A 55 16.95 -1.07 -12.28
N VAL A 56 17.37 -1.72 -13.37
CA VAL A 56 16.51 -1.88 -14.57
C VAL A 56 15.33 -2.82 -14.31
N MET A 57 15.58 -4.01 -13.76
CA MET A 57 14.53 -4.99 -13.54
C MET A 57 13.72 -4.71 -12.28
N GLY A 58 14.36 -4.18 -11.23
CA GLY A 58 13.70 -3.74 -10.00
C GLY A 58 12.61 -2.71 -10.27
N VAL A 59 12.93 -1.67 -11.05
CA VAL A 59 11.96 -0.64 -11.48
C VAL A 59 10.77 -1.26 -12.22
N ARG A 60 11.01 -2.23 -13.13
CA ARG A 60 9.94 -2.88 -13.90
C ARG A 60 9.07 -3.79 -13.03
N ILE A 61 9.68 -4.56 -12.13
CA ILE A 61 8.97 -5.46 -11.22
C ILE A 61 8.16 -4.67 -10.18
N ALA A 62 8.69 -3.55 -9.68
CA ALA A 62 7.99 -2.66 -8.75
C ALA A 62 6.59 -2.24 -9.22
N ARG A 63 6.41 -2.00 -10.52
CA ARG A 63 5.13 -1.57 -11.12
C ARG A 63 3.95 -2.44 -10.73
N LYS A 64 4.11 -3.78 -10.75
CA LYS A 64 3.03 -4.70 -10.38
C LYS A 64 2.73 -4.66 -8.88
N HIS A 65 3.77 -4.58 -8.05
CA HIS A 65 3.62 -4.58 -6.59
C HIS A 65 2.94 -3.30 -6.14
N VAL A 66 3.43 -2.14 -6.57
CA VAL A 66 2.84 -0.84 -6.26
C VAL A 66 1.38 -0.76 -6.72
N SER A 67 1.09 -1.28 -7.92
CA SER A 67 -0.29 -1.35 -8.42
C SER A 67 -1.22 -2.14 -7.49
N TRP A 68 -0.73 -3.18 -6.80
CA TRP A 68 -1.53 -3.92 -5.82
C TRP A 68 -1.74 -3.14 -4.52
N TYR A 69 -0.72 -2.48 -3.99
CA TYR A 69 -0.83 -1.71 -2.73
C TYR A 69 -1.87 -0.60 -2.82
N LEU A 70 -1.89 0.11 -3.95
CA LEU A 70 -2.64 1.36 -4.07
C LEU A 70 -3.94 1.18 -4.85
N ALA A 71 -4.31 -0.04 -5.24
CA ALA A 71 -5.46 -0.31 -6.12
C ALA A 71 -6.78 0.28 -5.61
N THR A 72 -6.94 0.40 -4.28
CA THR A 72 -8.17 0.85 -3.62
C THR A 72 -8.10 2.30 -3.14
N LEU A 73 -7.00 3.02 -3.38
CA LEU A 73 -6.84 4.41 -2.91
C LEU A 73 -7.36 5.43 -3.94
N PRO A 74 -7.92 6.56 -3.50
CA PRO A 74 -8.25 7.68 -4.38
C PRO A 74 -7.02 8.15 -5.17
N GLY A 75 -7.20 8.55 -6.44
CA GLY A 75 -6.10 8.99 -7.30
C GLY A 75 -5.15 7.89 -7.80
N ALA A 76 -5.42 6.61 -7.47
CA ALA A 76 -4.55 5.50 -7.84
C ALA A 76 -4.44 5.30 -9.36
N ARG A 77 -5.40 5.75 -10.16
CA ARG A 77 -5.34 5.62 -11.63
C ARG A 77 -4.26 6.56 -12.19
N GLU A 78 -4.32 7.83 -11.83
CA GLU A 78 -3.41 8.88 -12.24
C GLU A 78 -2.00 8.58 -11.72
N PHE A 79 -1.89 8.18 -10.45
CA PHE A 79 -0.65 7.73 -9.85
C PHE A 79 -0.03 6.57 -10.65
N ARG A 80 -0.78 5.49 -10.91
CA ARG A 80 -0.25 4.33 -11.66
C ARG A 80 0.20 4.71 -13.07
N ALA A 81 -0.54 5.58 -13.75
CA ALA A 81 -0.17 6.04 -15.08
C ALA A 81 1.18 6.78 -15.06
N HIS A 82 1.42 7.62 -14.05
CA HIS A 82 2.69 8.30 -13.86
C HIS A 82 3.80 7.33 -13.44
N PHE A 83 3.58 6.54 -12.39
CA PHE A 83 4.54 5.59 -11.84
C PHE A 83 5.08 4.58 -12.87
N ASN A 84 4.21 4.10 -13.77
CA ASN A 84 4.59 3.14 -14.81
C ASN A 84 5.56 3.69 -15.87
N ARG A 85 5.69 5.02 -15.98
CA ARG A 85 6.65 5.67 -16.88
C ARG A 85 8.01 5.95 -16.23
N LEU A 86 8.13 5.74 -14.91
CA LEU A 86 9.39 5.94 -14.21
C LEU A 86 10.38 4.82 -14.57
N GLU A 87 11.63 5.22 -14.79
CA GLU A 87 12.74 4.36 -15.20
C GLU A 87 13.88 4.32 -14.16
N ASP A 88 13.72 5.05 -13.06
CA ASP A 88 14.72 5.19 -11.99
C ASP A 88 14.12 4.84 -10.62
N THR A 89 14.96 4.26 -9.77
CA THR A 89 14.64 3.80 -8.42
C THR A 89 14.31 4.96 -7.47
N GLU A 90 15.07 6.06 -7.55
CA GLU A 90 14.88 7.23 -6.70
C GLU A 90 13.57 7.94 -7.06
N ALA A 91 13.30 8.11 -8.36
CA ALA A 91 12.06 8.66 -8.87
C ALA A 91 10.84 7.84 -8.43
N GLN A 92 10.93 6.49 -8.45
CA GLN A 92 9.84 5.65 -7.94
C GLN A 92 9.59 5.89 -6.44
N CYS A 93 10.65 5.94 -5.63
CA CYS A 93 10.53 6.20 -4.19
C CYS A 93 9.99 7.61 -3.91
N ALA A 94 10.47 8.63 -4.62
CA ALA A 94 10.00 10.01 -4.48
C ALA A 94 8.52 10.14 -4.83
N ASN A 95 8.07 9.50 -5.93
CA ASN A 95 6.69 9.53 -6.34
C ASN A 95 5.74 8.85 -5.33
N VAL A 96 6.17 7.76 -4.68
CA VAL A 96 5.41 7.15 -3.58
C VAL A 96 5.26 8.12 -2.40
N ARG A 97 6.37 8.75 -1.95
CA ARG A 97 6.32 9.72 -0.84
C ARG A 97 5.38 10.89 -1.16
N GLU A 98 5.47 11.41 -2.38
CA GLU A 98 4.61 12.48 -2.84
C GLU A 98 3.13 12.08 -2.77
N PHE A 99 2.78 10.90 -3.27
CA PHE A 99 1.40 10.38 -3.26
C PHE A 99 0.83 10.31 -1.84
N PHE A 100 1.59 9.77 -0.88
CA PHE A 100 1.14 9.67 0.50
C PHE A 100 1.08 11.05 1.19
N SER A 101 1.99 11.97 0.86
CA SER A 101 1.96 13.34 1.41
C SER A 101 0.74 14.15 0.95
N GLN A 102 0.30 13.95 -0.30
CA GLN A 102 -0.87 14.61 -0.87
C GLN A 102 -2.17 13.97 -0.40
N GLY A 103 -2.19 12.63 -0.26
CA GLY A 103 -3.34 11.86 0.22
C GLY A 103 -3.60 11.96 1.73
N CYS A 104 -2.66 12.51 2.52
CA CYS A 104 -2.88 12.83 3.93
C CYS A 104 -3.82 14.03 4.16
N LYS A 105 -4.25 14.73 3.10
CA LYS A 105 -5.44 15.59 3.15
C LYS A 105 -6.66 14.69 2.97
N GLY A 106 -7.16 14.13 4.08
CA GLY A 106 -8.49 13.55 4.09
C GLY A 106 -9.51 14.57 3.56
N PRO A 107 -10.67 14.15 3.03
CA PRO A 107 -11.75 15.08 2.75
C PRO A 107 -12.05 15.82 4.06
N ASP A 108 -12.08 17.16 3.99
CA ASP A 108 -12.59 17.99 5.07
C ASP A 108 -13.95 17.43 5.49
N ASN A 109 -14.05 17.07 6.76
CA ASN A 109 -15.23 16.48 7.36
C ASN A 109 -16.27 17.61 7.54
N GLU A 110 -16.98 17.93 6.46
CA GLU A 110 -18.06 18.92 6.45
C GLU A 110 -19.35 18.25 5.97
N ASN A 111 -19.88 17.31 6.77
CA ASN A 111 -21.32 17.10 6.97
C ASN A 111 -21.64 15.95 7.97
N ASP A 112 -21.25 16.12 9.24
CA ASP A 112 -21.91 15.45 10.37
C ASP A 112 -22.63 16.48 11.25
N LYS A 113 -23.43 17.35 10.59
CA LYS A 113 -24.48 18.13 11.23
C LYS A 113 -25.81 17.93 10.51
N GLU A 114 -26.32 16.71 10.51
CA GLU A 114 -27.78 16.53 10.45
C GLU A 114 -28.21 15.16 11.00
N VAL A 115 -28.21 15.04 12.32
CA VAL A 115 -29.17 14.19 13.03
C VAL A 115 -29.74 15.03 14.18
N ALA A 116 -30.88 15.69 13.92
CA ALA A 116 -31.92 15.99 14.91
C ALA A 116 -33.08 16.77 14.25
N ALA A 117 -34.01 16.05 13.61
CA ALA A 117 -35.44 16.34 13.59
C ALA A 117 -36.22 15.11 13.12
#